data_AF-A0A831V875-F1
#
_entry.id   AF-A0A831V875-F1
#
_cell.length_a   1.000
_cell.length_b   1.000
_cell.length_c   1.000
_cell.angle_alpha   90.00
_cell.angle_beta   90.00
_cell.angle_gamma   90.00
#
_symmetry.space_group_name_H-M   'P 1'
#
loop_
_entity.id
_entity.type
_entity.pdbx_description
1 polymer ?
#
loop_
_entity_poly.entity_id
_entity_poly.type
_entity_poly.pdbx_seq_one_letter_code
_entity_poly.pdbx_strand_id
1 'polypeptide(L)' 'MFRVLVDGRTWRVLITGREEDLDLLDEGWELAGAYRSWREAYRVAARIADAHDMVLEWYVEEAAP' A
#
# COMPACT_ATOMS: atom_id res chain seq x y z
N MET A 1 -8.21 -4.58 8.36
CA MET A 1 -8.51 -3.84 7.12
C MET A 1 -7.18 -3.49 6.49
N PHE A 2 -7.04 -3.51 5.17
CA PHE A 2 -5.77 -3.21 4.50
C PHE A 2 -5.89 -1.89 3.74
N ARG A 3 -4.83 -1.11 3.73
CA ARG A 3 -4.73 0.18 3.05
C ARG A 3 -3.65 0.10 2.00
N VAL A 4 -3.82 0.85 0.93
CA VAL A 4 -2.81 1.04 -0.11
C VAL A 4 -2.35 2.49 0.00
N LEU A 5 -1.10 2.68 0.37
CA LEU A 5 -0.44 3.98 0.48
C LEU A 5 0.52 4.14 -0.69
N VAL A 6 0.64 5.36 -1.21
CA VAL A 6 1.48 5.67 -2.37
C VAL A 6 2.41 6.82 -2.03
N ASP A 7 3.70 6.60 -2.24
CA ASP A 7 4.71 7.65 -2.22
C ASP A 7 5.17 7.96 -3.64
N GLY A 8 4.65 9.06 -4.18
CA GLY A 8 5.06 9.56 -5.49
C GLY A 8 6.46 10.16 -5.53
N ARG A 9 7.09 10.47 -4.38
CA ARG A 9 8.44 11.05 -4.31
C ARG A 9 9.51 9.97 -4.42
N THR A 10 9.28 8.82 -3.79
CA THR A 10 10.22 7.69 -3.79
C THR A 10 9.80 6.54 -4.70
N TRP A 11 8.68 6.68 -5.42
CA TRP A 11 8.12 5.69 -6.33
C TRP A 11 7.77 4.36 -5.64
N ARG A 12 7.08 4.43 -4.50
CA ARG A 12 6.72 3.26 -3.67
C ARG A 12 5.22 3.14 -3.46
N VAL A 13 4.74 1.91 -3.39
CA VAL A 13 3.37 1.57 -3.01
C VAL A 13 3.43 0.59 -1.85
N LEU A 14 2.80 0.91 -0.73
CA LEU A 14 2.76 0.06 0.46
C LEU A 14 1.34 -0.49 0.67
N ILE A 15 1.24 -1.81 0.83
CA ILE A 15 0.05 -2.44 1.41
C ILE A 15 0.30 -2.61 2.91
N THR A 16 -0.59 -2.09 3.73
CA THR A 16 -0.49 -2.22 5.19
C THR A 16 -1.84 -2.42 5.86
N GLY A 17 -1.91 -3.36 6.81
CA GLY A 17 -3.01 -3.51 7.75
C GLY A 17 -2.78 -2.79 9.08
N ARG A 18 -1.57 -2.26 9.28
CA ARG A 18 -1.12 -1.59 10.50
C ARG A 18 -1.73 -0.19 10.60
N GLU A 19 -2.02 0.23 11.83
CA GLU A 19 -2.58 1.57 12.05
C GLU A 19 -1.48 2.61 12.18
N GLU A 20 -0.31 2.24 12.69
CA GLU A 20 0.87 3.10 12.80
C GLU A 20 1.37 3.62 11.44
N ASP A 21 1.17 2.87 10.36
CA ASP A 21 1.59 3.32 9.02
C ASP A 21 0.68 4.43 8.45
N LEU A 22 -0.42 4.78 9.14
CA LEU A 22 -1.20 5.96 8.79
C LEU A 22 -0.43 7.26 9.05
N ASP A 23 0.56 7.25 9.93
CA ASP A 23 1.43 8.41 10.19
C ASP A 23 2.21 8.82 8.92
N LEU A 24 2.42 7.90 7.97
CA LEU A 24 3.04 8.19 6.67
C LEU A 24 2.24 9.20 5.84
N LEU A 25 0.93 9.34 6.08
CA LEU A 25 0.11 10.36 5.43
C LEU A 25 0.59 11.77 5.79
N ASP A 26 1.03 11.98 7.04
CA ASP A 26 1.59 13.26 7.49
C ASP A 26 2.98 13.52 6.88
N GLU A 27 3.67 12.47 6.46
CA GLU A 27 4.96 12.55 5.75
C GLU A 27 4.80 12.79 4.23
N GLY A 28 3.56 12.81 3.75
CA GLY A 28 3.22 13.12 2.36
C GLY A 28 2.97 11.89 1.48
N TRP A 29 2.75 10.72 2.08
CA TRP A 29 2.16 9.60 1.35
C TRP A 29 0.66 9.85 1.12
N GLU A 30 0.12 9.24 0.06
CA GLU A 30 -1.28 9.37 -0.29
C GLU A 30 -2.04 8.05 -0.09
N LEU A 31 -3.25 8.13 0.48
CA LEU A 31 -4.14 6.97 0.60
C LEU A 31 -4.82 6.69 -0.75
N ALA A 32 -4.38 5.66 -1.46
CA ALA A 32 -5.02 5.22 -2.70
C ALA A 32 -6.31 4.43 -2.47
N GLY A 33 -6.45 3.77 -1.32
CA GLY A 33 -7.68 3.08 -0.96
C GLY A 33 -7.59 2.21 0.29
N ALA A 34 -8.76 1.74 0.76
CA ALA A 34 -8.89 0.84 1.89
C ALA A 34 -9.80 -0.35 1.54
N TYR A 35 -9.39 -1.55 1.95
CA TYR A 35 -9.92 -2.83 1.48
C TYR A 35 -10.12 -3.81 2.63
N ARG A 36 -11.09 -4.72 2.51
CA ARG A 36 -11.42 -5.67 3.58
C ARG A 36 -10.42 -6.82 3.66
N SER A 37 -9.78 -7.16 2.54
CA SER A 37 -8.81 -8.25 2.46
C SER A 37 -7.50 -7.80 1.83
N TRP A 38 -6.40 -8.45 2.22
CA TRP A 38 -5.09 -8.20 1.66
C TRP A 38 -5.06 -8.45 0.14
N ARG A 39 -5.76 -9.50 -0.32
CA ARG A 39 -5.87 -9.84 -1.76
C ARG A 39 -6.55 -8.75 -2.59
N GLU A 40 -7.52 -8.02 -2.03
CA GLU A 40 -8.12 -6.86 -2.69
C GLU A 40 -7.14 -5.71 -2.80
N ALA A 41 -6.46 -5.38 -1.69
CA ALA A 41 -5.43 -4.34 -1.67
C ALA A 41 -4.30 -4.65 -2.66
N TYR A 42 -3.81 -5.89 -2.70
CA TYR A 42 -2.76 -6.35 -3.60
C TYR A 42 -3.11 -6.14 -5.08
N ARG A 43 -4.34 -6.49 -5.49
CA ARG A 43 -4.77 -6.30 -6.89
C ARG A 43 -4.72 -4.83 -7.32
N VAL A 44 -5.10 -3.92 -6.42
CA VAL A 44 -5.05 -2.48 -6.71
C VAL A 44 -3.61 -1.97 -6.68
N ALA A 45 -2.86 -2.30 -5.64
CA ALA A 45 -1.49 -1.87 -5.46
C ALA A 45 -0.58 -2.34 -6.59
N ALA A 46 -0.71 -3.60 -7.04
CA ALA A 46 0.03 -4.13 -8.18
C ALA A 46 -0.30 -3.40 -9.48
N ARG A 47 -1.55 -3.01 -9.71
CA ARG A 47 -1.94 -2.24 -10.89
C ARG A 47 -1.34 -0.83 -10.88
N ILE A 48 -1.30 -0.18 -9.71
CA ILE A 48 -0.67 1.13 -9.55
C ILE A 48 0.83 1.01 -9.81
N ALA A 49 1.47 0.02 -9.18
CA ALA A 49 2.90 -0.22 -9.33
C ALA A 49 3.31 -0.49 -10.78
N ASP A 50 2.59 -1.36 -11.47
CA ASP A 50 2.84 -1.69 -12.88
C ASP A 50 2.61 -0.49 -13.82
N ALA A 51 1.56 0.31 -13.57
CA ALA A 51 1.26 1.48 -14.41
C ALA A 51 2.28 2.61 -14.29
N HIS A 52 3.01 2.69 -13.18
CA HIS A 52 3.89 3.80 -12.85
C HIS A 52 5.35 3.38 -12.59
N ASP A 53 5.70 2.11 -12.86
CA ASP A 53 7.02 1.52 -12.59
C ASP A 53 7.49 1.73 -11.14
N MET A 54 6.57 1.54 -10.19
CA MET A 54 6.81 1.73 -8.75
C MET A 54 7.15 0.43 -8.05
N VAL A 55 7.84 0.52 -6.92
CA VAL A 55 8.12 -0.62 -6.05
C VAL A 55 6.90 -0.92 -5.18
N LEU A 56 6.38 -2.14 -5.29
CA LEU A 56 5.30 -2.63 -4.42
C LEU A 56 5.87 -3.33 -3.18
N GLU A 57 5.42 -2.90 -2.01
CA GLU A 57 5.89 -3.36 -0.70
C GLU A 57 4.74 -3.82 0.19
N TRP A 58 5.02 -4.77 1.07
CA TRP A 58 4.09 -5.26 2.09
C TRP A 58 4.87 -5.97 3.21
N TYR A 59 4.24 -6.10 4.38
CA TYR A 59 4.76 -6.91 5.47
C TYR A 59 4.48 -8.39 5.21
N VAL A 60 5.51 -9.23 5.34
CA VAL A 60 5.40 -10.67 5.03
C VAL A 60 4.36 -11.35 5.92
N GLU A 61 4.24 -10.90 7.17
CA GLU A 61 3.27 -11.39 8.16
C GLU A 61 1.81 -11.13 7.73
N GLU A 62 1.59 -10.09 6.93
CA GLU A 62 0.25 -9.71 6.44
C GLU A 62 -0.17 -10.44 5.16
N ALA A 63 0.81 -10.96 4.41
CA ALA A 63 0.57 -11.71 3.19
C ALA A 63 0.26 -13.20 3.45
N ALA A 64 0.49 -13.69 4.67
CA ALA A 64 0.17 -15.06 5.07
C ALA A 64 -1.35 -15.20 5.37
N PRO A 65 -2.00 -16.31 4.96
CA PRO A 65 -3.43 -16.55 5.15
C PRO A 65 -3.85 -16.80 6.60
#